data_AF-A0A1Q3U3N0-F1
#
_entry.id   AF-A0A1Q3U3N0-F1
#
_cell.length_a   1.000
_cell.length_b   1.000
_cell.length_c   1.000
_cell.angle_alpha   90.00
_cell.angle_beta   90.00
_cell.angle_gamma   90.00
#
_symmetry.space_group_name_H-M   'P 1'
#
loop_
_entity.id
_entity.type
_entity.pdbx_description
1 polymer ?
#
loop_
_entity_poly.entity_id
_entity_poly.type
_entity_poly.pdbx_seq_one_letter_code
_entity_poly.pdbx_strand_id
1 'polypeptide(L)'
;MKNGPIISIFLILYILFILKRCIMEQNQNLLNNELTIDPVAYAHLKETAMWARFLGILGFIMSGFVFLFALFAGSILSRVQQSAGPYAGAENPFLSMGTGFITVLYIVLAIISFVFSYLVYQFGNRTKKGLLNTDQDNLNSGFSNLKILFRIYGIIVIIYLAFIALALLFGIIGGLMK
;
A
#
# COMPACT_ATOMS: atom_id res chain seq x y z
N MET A 1 17.45 22.07 -10.01
CA MET A 1 16.90 20.73 -9.67
C MET A 1 17.56 20.15 -8.40
N LYS A 2 17.53 20.83 -7.24
CA LYS A 2 18.24 20.41 -6.01
C LYS A 2 17.32 19.87 -4.89
N ASN A 3 15.99 19.95 -5.06
CA ASN A 3 15.01 19.66 -4.01
C ASN A 3 14.26 18.33 -4.18
N GLY A 4 14.44 17.64 -5.32
CA GLY A 4 13.82 16.34 -5.60
C GLY A 4 13.96 15.29 -4.48
N PRO A 5 15.18 15.02 -3.97
CA PRO A 5 15.36 14.00 -2.93
C PRO A 5 14.72 14.39 -1.60
N ILE A 6 14.63 15.69 -1.28
CA ILE A 6 14.08 16.18 -0.02
C ILE A 6 12.55 15.94 0.00
N ILE A 7 11.85 16.30 -1.09
CA ILE A 7 10.40 16.13 -1.21
C ILE A 7 10.01 14.65 -1.06
N SER A 8 10.79 13.74 -1.65
CA SER A 8 10.51 12.31 -1.56
C SER A 8 10.81 11.70 -0.18
N ILE A 9 11.80 12.21 0.56
CA ILE A 9 12.04 11.81 1.96
C ILE A 9 10.86 12.23 2.84
N PHE A 10 10.37 13.46 2.67
CA PHE A 10 9.18 13.92 3.39
C PHE A 10 7.95 13.06 3.06
N LEU A 11 7.78 12.66 1.80
CA LEU A 11 6.70 11.76 1.37
C LEU A 11 6.79 10.41 2.07
N ILE A 12 7.98 9.81 2.14
CA ILE A 12 8.22 8.52 2.82
C ILE A 12 7.90 8.62 4.31
N LEU A 13 8.42 9.65 4.99
CA LEU A 13 8.16 9.87 6.42
C LEU A 13 6.67 10.13 6.69
N TYR A 14 5.99 10.87 5.81
CA TYR A 14 4.57 11.13 5.90
C TYR A 14 3.74 9.85 5.75
N ILE A 15 4.10 8.98 4.79
CA ILE A 15 3.44 7.67 4.61
C ILE A 15 3.65 6.78 5.84
N LEU A 16 4.87 6.70 6.37
CA LEU A 16 5.15 5.92 7.59
C LEU A 16 4.40 6.48 8.81
N PHE A 17 4.29 7.80 8.93
CA PHE A 17 3.53 8.46 9.98
C PHE A 17 2.03 8.14 9.90
N ILE A 18 1.45 8.23 8.69
CA ILE A 18 0.05 7.85 8.43
C ILE A 18 -0.18 6.39 8.79
N LEU A 19 0.71 5.49 8.35
CA LEU A 19 0.58 4.06 8.60
C LEU A 19 0.55 3.78 10.12
N LYS A 20 1.46 4.41 10.87
CA LYS A 20 1.49 4.29 12.33
C LYS A 20 0.22 4.83 12.99
N ARG A 21 -0.27 5.99 12.56
CA ARG A 21 -1.50 6.59 13.08
C ARG A 21 -2.73 5.72 12.80
N CYS A 22 -2.78 5.09 11.63
CA CYS A 22 -3.87 4.23 11.21
C CYS A 22 -3.96 2.94 12.05
N ILE A 23 -2.82 2.40 12.48
CA ILE A 23 -2.73 1.19 13.32
C ILE A 23 -3.14 1.46 14.77
N MET A 24 -2.91 2.68 15.28
CA MET A 24 -3.08 3.04 16.70
C MET A 24 -4.52 3.40 17.12
N GLU A 25 -5.52 3.32 16.24
CA GLU A 25 -6.89 3.67 16.63
C GLU A 25 -7.61 2.54 17.38
N GLN A 26 -7.99 2.77 18.64
CA GLN A 26 -9.02 2.00 19.35
C GLN A 26 -10.40 2.62 19.10
N ASN A 27 -11.39 1.78 18.78
CA ASN A 27 -12.80 2.19 18.79
C ASN A 27 -13.42 1.91 20.16
N GLN A 28 -14.16 2.89 20.70
CA GLN A 28 -14.98 2.72 21.90
C GLN A 28 -16.34 2.11 21.58
N ASN A 29 -16.82 1.30 22.51
CA ASN A 29 -18.09 0.58 22.50
C ASN A 29 -19.27 1.54 22.36
N LEU A 30 -20.00 1.45 21.25
CA LEU A 30 -21.33 2.01 21.10
C LEU A 30 -22.11 1.05 20.22
N LEU A 31 -22.90 0.16 20.82
CA LEU A 31 -24.23 -0.29 20.40
C LEU A 31 -24.62 -1.54 21.23
N ASN A 32 -25.58 -1.35 22.13
CA ASN A 32 -26.27 -2.43 22.87
C ASN A 32 -27.39 -3.04 22.01
N ASN A 33 -27.04 -3.55 20.83
CA ASN A 33 -27.95 -4.39 20.05
C ASN A 33 -27.17 -5.61 19.62
N GLU A 34 -27.57 -6.80 20.11
CA GLU A 34 -26.99 -8.09 19.73
C GLU A 34 -27.31 -8.38 18.27
N LEU A 35 -26.52 -7.81 17.35
CA LEU A 35 -26.54 -8.18 15.95
C LEU A 35 -25.79 -9.51 15.80
N THR A 36 -26.54 -10.60 15.70
CA THR A 36 -25.98 -11.94 15.47
C THR A 36 -25.69 -12.17 14.00
N ILE A 37 -24.64 -12.93 13.69
CA ILE A 37 -24.36 -13.36 12.32
C ILE A 37 -25.38 -14.42 11.90
N ASP A 38 -26.21 -14.09 10.91
CA ASP A 38 -27.13 -15.04 10.31
C ASP A 38 -26.38 -16.03 9.36
N PRO A 39 -26.99 -17.16 8.98
CA PRO A 39 -26.33 -18.17 8.15
C PRO A 39 -25.85 -17.66 6.79
N VAL A 40 -26.51 -16.64 6.21
CA VAL A 40 -26.12 -16.06 4.92
C VAL A 40 -24.87 -15.21 5.09
N ALA A 41 -24.84 -14.32 6.10
CA ALA A 41 -23.66 -13.55 6.43
C ALA A 41 -22.46 -14.45 6.76
N TYR A 42 -22.69 -15.56 7.48
CA TYR A 42 -21.66 -16.55 7.77
C TYR A 42 -21.02 -17.12 6.50
N ALA A 43 -21.82 -17.52 5.51
CA ALA A 43 -21.33 -18.07 4.25
C ALA A 43 -20.47 -17.06 3.48
N HIS A 44 -20.94 -15.82 3.35
CA HIS A 44 -20.20 -14.75 2.67
C HIS A 44 -18.89 -14.41 3.37
N LEU A 45 -18.89 -14.30 4.70
CA LEU A 45 -17.68 -14.00 5.45
C LEU A 45 -16.68 -15.14 5.40
N LYS A 46 -17.14 -16.40 5.41
CA LYS A 46 -16.28 -17.58 5.27
C LYS A 46 -15.57 -17.59 3.92
N GLU A 47 -16.31 -17.34 2.83
CA GLU A 47 -15.74 -17.28 1.48
C GLU A 47 -14.78 -16.10 1.33
N THR A 48 -15.19 -14.91 1.77
CA THR A 48 -14.36 -13.70 1.76
C THR A 48 -13.06 -13.91 2.56
N ALA A 49 -13.14 -14.54 3.73
CA ALA A 49 -11.99 -14.84 4.57
C ALA A 49 -11.01 -15.83 3.92
N MET A 50 -11.52 -16.79 3.13
CA MET A 50 -10.70 -17.70 2.34
C MET A 50 -9.92 -16.95 1.26
N TRP A 51 -10.61 -16.11 0.47
CA TRP A 51 -9.98 -15.30 -0.57
C TRP A 51 -8.97 -14.31 -0.01
N ALA A 52 -9.29 -13.66 1.11
CA ALA A 52 -8.36 -12.75 1.79
C ALA A 52 -7.07 -13.48 2.20
N ARG A 53 -7.15 -14.70 2.75
CA ARG A 53 -5.94 -15.47 3.08
C ARG A 53 -5.11 -15.80 1.84
N PHE A 54 -5.76 -16.22 0.76
CA PHE A 54 -5.08 -16.52 -0.50
C PHE A 54 -4.37 -15.28 -1.07
N LEU A 55 -5.07 -14.15 -1.16
CA LEU A 55 -4.51 -12.89 -1.61
C LEU A 55 -3.38 -12.37 -0.70
N GLY A 56 -3.50 -12.54 0.60
CA GLY A 56 -2.44 -12.18 1.55
C GLY A 56 -1.16 -12.98 1.31
N ILE A 57 -1.26 -14.29 1.06
CA ILE A 57 -0.11 -15.14 0.73
C ILE A 57 0.53 -14.73 -0.59
N LEU A 58 -0.28 -14.51 -1.64
CA LEU A 58 0.22 -14.01 -2.92
C LEU A 58 0.89 -12.64 -2.78
N GLY A 59 0.30 -11.74 -2.01
CA GLY A 59 0.86 -10.42 -1.73
C GLY A 59 2.23 -10.49 -1.06
N PHE A 60 2.43 -11.43 -0.12
CA PHE A 60 3.74 -11.67 0.48
C PHE A 60 4.78 -12.13 -0.55
N ILE A 61 4.40 -13.06 -1.43
CA ILE A 61 5.28 -13.55 -2.50
C ILE A 61 5.66 -12.40 -3.43
N MET A 62 4.68 -11.62 -3.88
CA MET A 62 4.91 -10.46 -4.75
C MET A 62 5.79 -9.41 -4.09
N SER A 63 5.57 -9.14 -2.80
CA SER A 63 6.42 -8.23 -2.03
C SER A 63 7.87 -8.71 -1.93
N GLY A 64 8.09 -10.03 -1.81
CA GLY A 64 9.43 -10.63 -1.84
C GLY A 64 10.13 -10.42 -3.17
N PHE A 65 9.41 -10.59 -4.29
CA PHE A 65 9.94 -10.28 -5.61
C PHE A 65 10.29 -8.80 -5.77
N VAL A 66 9.42 -7.88 -5.35
CA VAL A 66 9.70 -6.43 -5.41
C VAL A 66 10.95 -6.08 -4.59
N PHE A 67 11.09 -6.64 -3.39
CA PHE A 67 12.29 -6.46 -2.57
C PHE A 67 13.54 -6.98 -3.28
N LEU A 68 13.48 -8.17 -3.88
CA LEU A 68 14.59 -8.74 -4.64
C LEU A 68 14.97 -7.85 -5.83
N PHE A 69 13.99 -7.38 -6.60
CA PHE A 69 14.21 -6.45 -7.71
C PHE A 69 14.83 -5.13 -7.24
N ALA A 70 14.43 -4.61 -6.07
CA ALA A 70 14.98 -3.39 -5.51
C ALA A 70 16.50 -3.48 -5.26
N LEU A 71 16.99 -4.64 -4.81
CA LEU A 71 18.42 -4.89 -4.59
C LEU A 71 19.23 -4.87 -5.88
N PHE A 72 18.65 -5.36 -6.98
CA PHE A 72 19.28 -5.36 -8.30
C PHE A 72 18.93 -4.12 -9.13
N ALA A 73 18.08 -3.21 -8.63
CA ALA A 73 17.59 -2.07 -9.39
C ALA A 73 18.73 -1.19 -9.91
N GLY A 74 19.77 -0.93 -9.11
CA GLY A 74 20.91 -0.12 -9.52
C GLY A 74 21.73 -0.72 -10.67
N SER A 75 21.91 -2.05 -10.69
CA SER A 75 22.68 -2.74 -11.73
C SER A 75 21.86 -2.98 -13.00
N ILE A 76 20.55 -3.18 -12.88
CA ILE A 76 19.63 -3.27 -14.01
C ILE A 76 19.50 -1.90 -14.68
N LEU A 77 19.29 -0.84 -13.88
CA LEU A 77 19.09 0.52 -14.39
C LEU A 77 20.32 1.05 -15.13
N SER A 78 21.52 0.79 -14.62
CA SER A 78 22.76 1.20 -15.27
C SER A 78 22.97 0.51 -16.63
N ARG A 79 22.57 -0.76 -16.76
CA ARG A 79 22.60 -1.49 -18.04
C ARG A 79 21.55 -0.99 -19.02
N VAL A 80 20.34 -0.68 -18.54
CA VAL A 80 19.27 -0.09 -19.36
C VAL A 80 19.63 1.30 -19.86
N GLN A 81 20.27 2.13 -19.03
CA GLN A 81 20.76 3.44 -19.46
C GLN A 81 21.87 3.34 -20.53
N GLN A 82 22.72 2.31 -20.45
CA GLN A 82 23.74 2.05 -21.46
C GLN A 82 23.16 1.57 -22.80
N SER A 83 22.03 0.86 -22.78
CA SER A 83 21.40 0.32 -24.00
C SER A 83 20.35 1.24 -24.63
N ALA A 84 19.73 2.15 -23.86
CA ALA A 84 18.61 2.97 -24.33
C ALA A 84 19.01 4.27 -25.04
N GLY A 85 20.31 4.55 -25.22
CA GLY A 85 20.80 5.75 -25.89
C GLY A 85 20.56 7.06 -25.13
N PRO A 86 21.16 8.19 -25.56
CA PRO A 86 21.17 9.45 -24.80
C PRO A 86 19.78 10.08 -24.53
N TYR A 87 18.76 9.68 -25.29
CA TYR A 87 17.43 10.29 -25.26
C TYR A 87 16.44 9.58 -24.32
N ALA A 88 16.73 8.35 -23.88
CA ALA A 88 15.82 7.61 -22.99
C ALA A 88 15.85 8.06 -21.52
N GLY A 89 16.89 8.80 -21.12
CA GLY A 89 17.08 9.27 -19.74
C GLY A 89 16.59 10.69 -19.46
N ALA A 90 16.37 11.51 -20.50
CA ALA A 90 16.15 12.95 -20.35
C ALA A 90 14.73 13.31 -19.86
N GLU A 91 13.74 12.44 -20.09
CA GLU A 91 12.32 12.76 -19.86
C GLU A 91 11.72 12.07 -18.63
N ASN A 92 12.50 11.25 -17.92
CA ASN A 92 12.00 10.53 -16.76
C ASN A 92 12.63 11.10 -15.47
N PRO A 93 11.92 11.95 -14.72
CA PRO A 93 12.43 12.56 -13.48
C PRO A 93 12.97 11.53 -12.49
N PHE A 94 12.41 10.32 -12.49
CA PHE A 94 12.84 9.20 -11.67
C PHE A 94 14.26 8.70 -11.99
N LEU A 95 14.70 8.76 -13.26
CA LEU A 95 16.05 8.35 -13.67
C LEU A 95 17.13 9.37 -13.29
N SER A 96 16.73 10.63 -13.05
CA SER A 96 17.62 11.70 -12.58
C SER A 96 17.93 11.63 -11.09
N MET A 97 17.11 10.89 -10.33
CA MET A 97 17.33 10.63 -8.91
C MET A 97 18.34 9.48 -8.81
N GLY A 98 19.55 9.73 -8.30
CA GLY A 98 20.64 8.75 -8.32
C GLY A 98 20.23 7.33 -7.90
N THR A 99 20.86 6.32 -8.50
CA THR A 99 20.49 4.89 -8.38
C THR A 99 20.29 4.42 -6.93
N GLY A 100 21.10 4.90 -5.98
CA GLY A 100 20.96 4.56 -4.56
C GLY A 100 19.64 5.05 -3.93
N PHE A 101 19.14 6.21 -4.34
CA PHE A 101 17.86 6.74 -3.86
C PHE A 101 16.69 5.88 -4.36
N ILE A 102 16.73 5.48 -5.63
CA ILE A 102 15.72 4.60 -6.24
C ILE A 102 15.63 3.28 -5.47
N THR A 103 16.76 2.64 -5.20
CA THR A 103 16.80 1.39 -4.42
C THR A 103 16.13 1.55 -3.05
N VAL A 104 16.44 2.61 -2.30
CA VAL A 104 15.82 2.87 -0.99
C VAL A 104 14.31 3.05 -1.11
N LEU A 105 13.83 3.79 -2.12
CA LEU A 105 12.41 4.02 -2.35
C LEU A 105 11.66 2.71 -2.66
N TYR A 106 12.22 1.86 -3.53
CA TYR A 106 11.61 0.56 -3.85
C TYR A 106 11.60 -0.40 -2.67
N ILE A 107 12.62 -0.36 -1.80
CA ILE A 107 12.63 -1.13 -0.55
C ILE A 107 11.50 -0.66 0.38
N VAL A 108 11.32 0.65 0.55
CA VAL A 108 10.21 1.20 1.36
C VAL A 108 8.85 0.78 0.79
N LEU A 109 8.66 0.83 -0.53
CA LEU A 109 7.44 0.37 -1.18
C LEU A 109 7.20 -1.14 -0.99
N ALA A 110 8.26 -1.96 -1.01
CA ALA A 110 8.16 -3.38 -0.70
C ALA A 110 7.68 -3.58 0.75
N ILE A 111 8.24 -2.84 1.72
CA ILE A 111 7.81 -2.92 3.13
C ILE A 111 6.33 -2.52 3.28
N ILE A 112 5.89 -1.44 2.62
CA ILE A 112 4.49 -1.02 2.65
C ILE A 112 3.59 -2.11 2.06
N SER A 113 3.95 -2.67 0.90
CA SER A 113 3.21 -3.75 0.24
C SER A 113 3.14 -5.02 1.09
N PHE A 114 4.20 -5.31 1.86
CA PHE A 114 4.22 -6.37 2.84
C PHE A 114 3.20 -6.14 3.96
N VAL A 115 3.11 -4.92 4.49
CA VAL A 115 2.10 -4.57 5.52
C VAL A 115 0.68 -4.74 4.99
N PHE A 116 0.42 -4.32 3.75
CA PHE A 116 -0.88 -4.53 3.11
C PHE A 116 -1.24 -6.02 3.04
N SER A 117 -0.30 -6.83 2.57
CA SER A 117 -0.45 -8.28 2.45
C SER A 117 -0.70 -8.93 3.82
N TYR A 118 -0.01 -8.44 4.86
CA TYR A 118 -0.20 -8.88 6.24
C TYR A 118 -1.59 -8.58 6.79
N LEU A 119 -2.11 -7.37 6.57
CA LEU A 119 -3.45 -6.98 7.04
C LEU A 119 -4.53 -7.80 6.34
N VAL A 120 -4.41 -8.01 5.03
CA VAL A 120 -5.34 -8.85 4.23
C VAL A 120 -5.32 -10.29 4.73
N TYR A 121 -4.13 -10.86 4.90
CA TYR A 121 -3.96 -12.20 5.45
C TYR A 121 -4.59 -12.32 6.84
N GLN A 122 -4.34 -11.34 7.72
CA GLN A 122 -4.79 -11.42 9.09
C GLN A 122 -6.29 -11.16 9.25
N PHE A 123 -6.89 -10.33 8.41
CA PHE A 123 -8.35 -10.24 8.27
C PHE A 123 -8.93 -11.62 7.97
N GLY A 124 -8.45 -12.29 6.91
CA GLY A 124 -8.99 -13.60 6.54
C GLY A 124 -8.73 -14.69 7.58
N ASN A 125 -7.56 -14.69 8.22
CA ASN A 125 -7.21 -15.67 9.24
C ASN A 125 -8.04 -15.50 10.53
N ARG A 126 -8.18 -14.27 11.04
CA ARG A 126 -8.96 -13.99 12.25
C ARG A 126 -10.45 -14.15 12.03
N THR A 127 -10.98 -13.69 10.90
CA THR A 127 -12.40 -13.85 10.55
C THR A 127 -12.77 -15.32 10.44
N LYS A 128 -11.95 -16.14 9.76
CA LYS A 128 -12.19 -17.59 9.69
C LYS A 128 -12.19 -18.25 11.09
N LYS A 129 -11.25 -17.88 11.96
CA LYS A 129 -11.19 -18.40 13.34
C LYS A 129 -12.40 -17.99 14.18
N GLY A 130 -12.81 -16.72 14.09
CA GLY A 130 -13.99 -16.19 14.78
C GLY A 130 -15.27 -16.90 14.37
N LEU A 131 -15.45 -17.15 13.06
CA LEU A 131 -16.60 -17.87 12.53
C LEU A 131 -16.62 -19.35 12.97
N LEU A 132 -15.51 -20.07 12.85
CA LEU A 132 -15.48 -21.51 13.16
C LEU A 132 -15.64 -21.81 14.65
N ASN A 133 -15.14 -20.93 15.51
CA ASN A 133 -15.13 -21.14 16.97
C ASN A 133 -16.20 -20.33 17.71
N THR A 134 -17.08 -19.60 16.99
CA THR A 134 -18.03 -18.64 17.59
C THR A 134 -17.33 -17.66 18.54
N ASP A 135 -16.16 -17.18 18.11
CA ASP A 135 -15.28 -16.32 18.90
C ASP A 135 -15.40 -14.87 18.41
N GLN A 136 -16.17 -14.08 19.16
CA GLN A 136 -16.45 -12.69 18.84
C GLN A 136 -15.19 -11.81 18.86
N ASP A 137 -14.21 -12.10 19.72
CA ASP A 137 -12.99 -11.31 19.84
C ASP A 137 -12.11 -11.48 18.60
N ASN A 138 -11.98 -12.71 18.11
CA ASN A 138 -11.28 -12.99 16.86
C ASN A 138 -12.01 -12.36 15.66
N LEU A 139 -13.34 -12.42 15.64
CA LEU A 139 -14.13 -11.80 14.57
C LEU A 139 -13.99 -10.27 14.55
N ASN A 140 -14.14 -9.61 15.71
CA ASN A 140 -13.95 -8.17 15.87
C ASN A 140 -12.51 -7.75 15.48
N SER A 141 -11.53 -8.54 15.88
CA SER A 141 -10.14 -8.35 15.52
C SER A 141 -9.89 -8.51 14.01
N GLY A 142 -10.64 -9.39 13.34
CA GLY A 142 -10.65 -9.52 11.88
C GLY A 142 -11.17 -8.25 11.23
N PHE A 143 -12.36 -7.79 11.62
CA PHE A 143 -12.96 -6.55 11.10
C PHE A 143 -12.10 -5.31 11.38
N SER A 144 -11.41 -5.26 12.52
CA SER A 144 -10.44 -4.20 12.81
C SER A 144 -9.33 -4.14 11.76
N ASN A 145 -8.76 -5.28 11.37
CA ASN A 145 -7.75 -5.31 10.29
C ASN A 145 -8.32 -4.86 8.95
N LEU A 146 -9.57 -5.22 8.66
CA LEU A 146 -10.27 -4.78 7.44
C LEU A 146 -10.47 -3.25 7.43
N LYS A 147 -10.89 -2.68 8.57
CA LYS A 147 -11.03 -1.22 8.74
C LYS A 147 -9.70 -0.50 8.47
N ILE A 148 -8.61 -1.00 9.07
CA ILE A 148 -7.26 -0.44 8.87
C ILE A 148 -6.88 -0.52 7.39
N LEU A 149 -7.09 -1.68 6.75
CA LEU A 149 -6.81 -1.88 5.33
C LEU A 149 -7.51 -0.84 4.44
N PHE A 150 -8.82 -0.68 4.58
CA PHE A 150 -9.59 0.29 3.78
C PHE A 150 -9.17 1.73 4.04
N ARG A 151 -8.84 2.07 5.30
CA ARG A 151 -8.37 3.41 5.64
C ARG A 151 -7.03 3.72 4.97
N ILE A 152 -6.06 2.80 5.01
CA ILE A 152 -4.77 3.01 4.35
C ILE A 152 -4.98 3.14 2.84
N TYR A 153 -5.77 2.26 2.22
CA TYR A 153 -6.07 2.34 0.78
C TYR A 153 -6.74 3.66 0.41
N GLY A 154 -7.74 4.10 1.17
CA GLY A 154 -8.44 5.37 0.94
C GLY A 154 -7.49 6.57 1.00
N ILE A 155 -6.59 6.62 1.97
CA ILE A 155 -5.61 7.71 2.08
C ILE A 155 -4.63 7.70 0.91
N ILE A 156 -4.14 6.52 0.49
CA ILE A 156 -3.25 6.40 -0.68
C ILE A 156 -3.94 6.92 -1.95
N VAL A 157 -5.20 6.54 -2.16
CA VAL A 157 -5.99 7.00 -3.32
C VAL A 157 -6.19 8.51 -3.29
N ILE A 158 -6.50 9.10 -2.12
CA ILE A 158 -6.64 10.56 -1.98
C ILE A 158 -5.34 11.28 -2.34
N ILE A 159 -4.20 10.79 -1.85
CA ILE A 159 -2.88 11.35 -2.18
C ILE A 159 -2.61 11.24 -3.68
N TYR A 160 -2.88 10.09 -4.28
CA TYR A 160 -2.71 9.87 -5.72
C TYR A 160 -3.55 10.82 -6.58
N LEU A 161 -4.83 11.01 -6.22
CA LEU A 161 -5.72 11.94 -6.89
C LEU A 161 -5.26 13.39 -6.76
N ALA A 162 -4.72 13.79 -5.60
CA ALA A 162 -4.17 15.12 -5.40
C ALA A 162 -2.96 15.39 -6.32
N PHE A 163 -2.08 14.40 -6.52
CA PHE A 163 -0.97 14.52 -7.46
C PHE A 163 -1.44 14.61 -8.92
N ILE A 164 -2.44 13.82 -9.33
CA ILE A 164 -3.03 13.92 -10.67
C ILE A 164 -3.64 15.31 -10.90
N ALA A 165 -4.42 15.81 -9.95
CA ALA A 165 -5.04 17.12 -10.04
C ALA A 165 -3.99 18.23 -10.19
N LEU A 166 -2.90 18.16 -9.42
CA LEU A 166 -1.80 19.12 -9.50
C LEU A 166 -1.06 19.04 -10.83
N ALA A 167 -0.79 17.82 -11.34
CA ALA A 167 -0.14 17.61 -12.62
C ALA A 167 -1.00 18.16 -13.78
N LEU A 168 -2.33 18.00 -13.72
CA LEU A 168 -3.25 18.57 -14.71
C LEU A 168 -3.22 20.11 -14.68
N LEU A 169 -3.22 20.73 -13.51
CA LEU A 169 -3.11 22.19 -13.39
C LEU A 169 -1.83 22.73 -14.03
N PHE A 170 -0.68 22.10 -13.73
CA PHE A 170 0.59 22.48 -14.36
C PHE A 170 0.62 22.20 -15.85
N GLY A 171 0.00 21.10 -16.30
CA GLY A 171 -0.11 20.76 -17.72
C GLY A 171 -0.90 21.80 -18.51
N ILE A 172 -2.04 22.27 -17.97
CA ILE A 172 -2.86 23.32 -18.60
C ILE A 172 -2.08 24.63 -18.66
N ILE A 173 -1.47 25.05 -17.55
CA ILE A 173 -0.69 26.29 -17.49
C ILE A 173 0.50 26.25 -18.45
N GLY A 174 1.25 25.14 -18.48
CA GLY A 174 2.38 24.96 -19.38
C GLY A 174 1.99 24.87 -20.86
N GLY A 175 0.79 24.33 -21.16
CA GLY A 175 0.23 24.33 -22.52
C GLY A 175 -0.23 25.71 -22.99
N LEU A 176 -0.70 26.56 -22.07
CA LEU A 176 -1.11 27.94 -22.37
C LEU A 176 0.07 28.93 -22.51
N MET A 177 1.22 28.63 -21.87
CA MET A 177 2.44 29.43 -22.00
C MET A 177 3.30 29.07 -23.22
N LYS A 178 2.81 28.23 -24.12
CA LYS A 178 3.51 27.79 -25.34
C LYS A 178 3.01 28.53 -26.57
#